data_AF-A0A960Y446-F1
#
_entry.id   AF-A0A960Y446-F1
#
_cell.length_a   1.000
_cell.length_b   1.000
_cell.length_c   1.000
_cell.angle_alpha   90.00
_cell.angle_beta   90.00
_cell.angle_gamma   90.00
#
_symmetry.space_group_name_H-M   'P 1'
#
loop_
_entity.id
_entity.type
_entity.pdbx_description
1 polymer ?
#
loop_
_entity_poly.entity_id
_entity_poly.type
_entity_poly.pdbx_seq_one_letter_code
_entity_poly.pdbx_strand_id
1 'polypeptide(L)'
;MRICLISTVLALAFLGCSGEETQWIAEPLPQEEAPIADLKPQEARRSYPWDAAAQAITKAHFRCKGSRLNPPRKTEKETFLDCGGFSEHSLPIKNEAEFIYPCLIEVLNDLQTKTGKRVVITTGHRCIQHHLYARTPEQGRASKHLIGGEVAFYLSGFEQKPEAVVELIREYYQKRFPNQPEMQKWERYEKSDTDVSMQPWYNHEVFIKIYKPHEGRDLDNQHPFPYLRIQVRYDRDRKEKVTFNWGEAEKNIYKHY
;
A
#
# COMPACT_ATOMS: atom_id res chain seq x y z
N MET A 1 -34.09 -65.85 -10.83
CA MET A 1 -35.03 -66.12 -9.71
C MET A 1 -35.45 -64.79 -9.10
N ARG A 2 -36.76 -64.48 -9.18
CA ARG A 2 -37.61 -63.59 -8.33
C ARG A 2 -37.10 -62.16 -8.03
N ILE A 3 -37.65 -61.08 -8.59
CA ILE A 3 -39.00 -60.44 -8.47
C ILE A 3 -39.17 -59.54 -7.22
N CYS A 4 -39.76 -58.36 -7.49
CA CYS A 4 -40.48 -57.38 -6.64
C CYS A 4 -39.64 -56.34 -5.85
N LEU A 5 -39.70 -55.04 -6.20
CA LEU A 5 -40.76 -54.02 -6.03
C LEU A 5 -40.95 -53.56 -4.58
N ILE A 6 -40.85 -52.23 -4.36
CA ILE A 6 -41.73 -51.32 -3.60
C ILE A 6 -41.03 -49.94 -3.61
N SER A 7 -41.33 -49.10 -4.60
CA SER A 7 -42.06 -47.82 -4.47
C SER A 7 -42.28 -47.32 -3.04
N THR A 8 -41.63 -46.22 -2.67
CA THR A 8 -42.21 -45.28 -1.70
C THR A 8 -41.99 -43.85 -2.16
N VAL A 9 -43.07 -43.27 -2.66
CA VAL A 9 -43.24 -41.84 -2.94
C VAL A 9 -43.44 -41.15 -1.59
N LEU A 10 -42.52 -40.26 -1.20
CA LEU A 10 -42.75 -39.38 -0.05
C LEU A 10 -43.31 -38.05 -0.57
N ALA A 11 -44.64 -37.93 -0.50
CA ALA A 11 -45.35 -36.67 -0.64
C ALA A 11 -45.13 -35.84 0.62
N LEU A 12 -44.34 -34.77 0.51
CA LEU A 12 -44.28 -33.73 1.54
C LEU A 12 -45.43 -32.76 1.32
N ALA A 13 -46.38 -32.82 2.24
CA ALA A 13 -47.55 -31.97 2.31
C ALA A 13 -47.13 -30.53 2.57
N PHE A 14 -47.56 -29.63 1.68
CA PHE A 14 -47.58 -28.20 1.90
C PHE A 14 -48.64 -27.89 2.97
N LEU A 15 -48.19 -27.71 4.22
CA LEU A 15 -48.98 -27.06 5.25
C LEU A 15 -48.84 -25.55 5.06
N GLY A 16 -49.95 -24.93 4.65
CA GLY A 16 -50.08 -23.49 4.53
C GLY A 16 -49.89 -22.80 5.87
N CYS A 17 -48.93 -21.88 5.91
CA CYS A 17 -48.99 -20.72 6.79
C CYS A 17 -49.49 -19.55 5.94
N SER A 18 -50.76 -19.19 6.14
CA SER A 18 -51.32 -17.92 5.69
C SER A 18 -50.65 -16.78 6.47
N GLY A 19 -49.50 -16.32 5.97
CA GLY A 19 -48.93 -15.05 6.37
C GLY A 19 -49.62 -13.96 5.58
N GLU A 20 -50.39 -13.11 6.26
CA GLU A 20 -50.91 -11.87 5.70
C GLU A 20 -49.74 -11.05 5.13
N GLU A 21 -49.71 -10.93 3.81
CA GLU A 21 -48.75 -10.13 3.08
C GLU A 21 -49.09 -8.66 3.36
N THR A 22 -48.48 -8.10 4.41
CA THR A 22 -48.59 -6.68 4.70
C THR A 22 -47.81 -5.95 3.61
N GLN A 23 -48.55 -5.50 2.59
CA GLN A 23 -48.04 -4.66 1.52
C GLN A 23 -47.64 -3.30 2.14
N TRP A 24 -46.36 -3.16 2.50
CA TRP A 24 -45.80 -1.87 2.86
C TRP A 24 -45.72 -1.02 1.58
N ILE A 25 -46.78 -0.26 1.31
CA ILE A 25 -46.70 0.86 0.39
C ILE A 25 -45.80 1.89 1.08
N ALA A 26 -44.52 1.90 0.70
CA ALA A 26 -43.64 2.99 1.06
C ALA A 26 -44.18 4.25 0.39
N GLU A 27 -44.77 5.15 1.17
CA GLU A 27 -45.05 6.50 0.71
C GLU A 27 -43.72 7.09 0.21
N PRO A 28 -43.66 7.64 -1.01
CA PRO A 28 -42.47 8.32 -1.48
C PRO A 28 -42.19 9.47 -0.53
N LEU A 29 -41.02 9.44 0.11
CA LEU A 29 -40.54 10.55 0.93
C LEU A 29 -40.65 11.84 0.12
N PRO A 30 -41.15 12.94 0.70
CA PRO A 30 -41.18 14.22 0.02
C PRO A 30 -39.77 14.54 -0.46
N GLN A 31 -39.59 14.63 -1.77
CA GLN A 31 -38.37 15.20 -2.34
C GLN A 31 -38.42 16.70 -2.06
N GLU A 32 -37.97 17.11 -0.88
CA GLU A 32 -37.46 18.46 -0.71
C GLU A 32 -36.20 18.55 -1.57
N GLU A 33 -36.38 19.01 -2.80
CA GLU A 33 -35.28 19.55 -3.60
C GLU A 33 -34.71 20.73 -2.81
N ALA A 34 -33.67 20.45 -2.01
CA ALA A 34 -32.89 21.49 -1.39
C ALA A 34 -32.48 22.46 -2.53
N PRO A 35 -32.74 23.77 -2.39
CA PRO A 35 -32.39 24.72 -3.42
C PRO A 35 -30.90 24.55 -3.70
N ILE A 36 -30.56 24.23 -4.95
CA ILE A 36 -29.18 24.17 -5.40
C ILE A 36 -28.64 25.57 -5.21
N ALA A 37 -28.01 25.79 -4.06
CA ALA A 37 -27.39 27.06 -3.74
C ALA A 37 -26.38 27.33 -4.85
N ASP A 38 -26.49 28.51 -5.45
CA ASP A 38 -25.58 29.02 -6.47
C ASP A 38 -24.14 28.84 -6.00
N LEU A 39 -23.51 27.74 -6.43
CA LEU A 39 -22.12 27.44 -6.10
C LEU A 39 -21.29 28.45 -6.86
N LYS A 40 -20.89 29.52 -6.15
CA LYS A 40 -19.99 30.54 -6.69
C LYS A 40 -18.80 29.84 -7.36
N PRO A 41 -18.38 30.28 -8.56
CA PRO A 41 -17.20 29.73 -9.22
C PRO A 41 -16.05 29.66 -8.23
N GLN A 42 -15.54 28.45 -7.99
CA GLN A 42 -14.42 28.24 -7.08
C GLN A 42 -13.25 29.06 -7.62
N GLU A 43 -12.84 30.10 -6.89
CA GLU A 43 -11.69 30.93 -7.28
C GLU A 43 -10.51 30.00 -7.60
N ALA A 44 -9.85 30.25 -8.73
CA ALA A 44 -8.69 29.46 -9.14
C ALA A 44 -7.69 29.41 -7.98
N ARG A 45 -7.50 28.21 -7.42
CA ARG A 45 -6.65 27.98 -6.26
C ARG A 45 -5.27 28.58 -6.53
N ARG A 46 -4.81 29.49 -5.66
CA ARG A 46 -3.46 30.06 -5.75
C ARG A 46 -2.42 28.94 -5.73
N SER A 47 -1.49 29.00 -6.67
CA SER A 47 -0.34 28.10 -6.74
C SER A 47 0.51 28.27 -5.49
N TYR A 48 0.69 27.21 -4.72
CA TYR A 48 1.58 27.16 -3.58
C TYR A 48 3.04 26.91 -4.02
N PRO A 49 4.05 27.20 -3.18
CA PRO A 49 5.45 26.94 -3.51
C PRO A 49 5.77 25.46 -3.80
N TRP A 50 4.94 24.52 -3.32
CA TRP A 50 5.06 23.09 -3.62
C TRP A 50 4.33 22.66 -4.90
N ASP A 51 3.71 23.60 -5.63
CA ASP A 51 3.20 23.39 -6.99
C ASP A 51 4.30 23.57 -8.06
N ALA A 52 5.55 23.84 -7.63
CA ALA A 52 6.74 23.73 -8.49
C ALA A 52 6.89 22.30 -9.05
N ALA A 53 7.57 22.18 -10.20
CA ALA A 53 7.86 20.89 -10.82
C ALA A 53 8.38 19.90 -9.78
N ALA A 54 7.81 18.69 -9.77
CA ALA A 54 8.13 17.69 -8.77
C ALA A 54 9.64 17.40 -8.79
N GLN A 55 10.32 17.62 -7.66
CA GLN A 55 11.73 17.31 -7.52
C GLN A 55 11.96 15.82 -7.78
N ALA A 56 13.06 15.49 -8.46
CA ALA A 56 13.42 14.11 -8.72
C ALA A 56 13.57 13.34 -7.39
N ILE A 57 12.93 12.18 -7.32
CA ILE A 57 13.07 11.27 -6.19
C ILE A 57 14.47 10.67 -6.24
N THR A 58 15.14 10.74 -5.10
CA THR A 58 16.47 10.17 -4.86
C THR A 58 16.39 9.24 -3.65
N LYS A 59 17.44 8.45 -3.41
CA LYS A 59 17.53 7.58 -2.22
C LYS A 59 17.31 8.33 -0.91
N ALA A 60 17.64 9.63 -0.85
CA ALA A 60 17.41 10.46 0.35
C ALA A 60 15.93 10.53 0.77
N HIS A 61 15.00 10.43 -0.18
CA HIS A 61 13.56 10.43 0.10
C HIS A 61 13.08 9.15 0.79
N PHE A 62 13.91 8.10 0.79
CA PHE A 62 13.64 6.84 1.45
C PHE A 62 14.23 6.80 2.87
N ARG A 63 14.85 7.86 3.39
CA ARG A 63 15.42 7.82 4.73
C ARG A 63 14.36 7.61 5.81
N CYS A 64 14.80 7.03 6.93
CA CYS A 64 13.97 6.84 8.11
C CYS A 64 13.38 8.16 8.58
N LYS A 65 12.08 8.16 8.89
CA LYS A 65 11.32 9.34 9.32
C LYS A 65 11.07 9.41 10.82
N GLY A 66 11.71 8.54 11.59
CA GLY A 66 11.62 8.56 13.05
C GLY A 66 12.00 9.92 13.63
N SER A 67 11.42 10.25 14.77
CA SER A 67 11.69 11.49 15.49
C SER A 67 11.67 11.27 16.99
N ARG A 68 12.73 11.72 17.69
CA ARG A 68 12.75 11.73 19.16
C ARG A 68 11.71 12.67 19.78
N LEU A 69 11.09 13.53 18.98
CA LEU A 69 9.97 14.37 19.41
C LEU A 69 8.66 13.57 19.50
N ASN A 70 8.60 12.39 18.88
CA ASN A 70 7.44 11.52 18.98
C ASN A 70 7.30 11.01 20.44
N PRO A 71 6.07 11.02 20.99
CA PRO A 71 5.86 10.59 22.37
C PRO A 71 6.16 9.09 22.53
N PRO A 72 6.68 8.63 23.68
CA PRO A 72 6.88 7.21 23.94
C PRO A 72 5.59 6.42 23.76
N ARG A 73 5.66 5.30 23.03
CA ARG A 73 4.53 4.38 22.89
C ARG A 73 4.64 3.32 23.97
N LYS A 74 3.59 3.14 24.77
CA LYS A 74 3.58 2.19 25.88
C LYS A 74 2.62 1.04 25.58
N THR A 75 3.06 -0.18 25.86
CA THR A 75 2.21 -1.36 26.04
C THR A 75 2.21 -1.72 27.52
N GLU A 76 1.42 -2.73 27.91
CA GLU A 76 1.45 -3.24 29.29
C GLU A 76 2.84 -3.75 29.72
N LYS A 77 3.68 -4.17 28.76
CA LYS A 77 4.95 -4.84 29.02
C LYS A 77 6.18 -4.00 28.70
N GLU A 78 6.07 -3.08 27.73
CA GLU A 78 7.23 -2.42 27.14
C GLU A 78 6.95 -0.94 26.83
N THR A 79 8.00 -0.13 26.84
CA THR A 79 7.97 1.24 26.33
C THR A 79 8.87 1.31 25.10
N PHE A 80 8.30 1.77 23.99
CA PHE A 80 9.00 1.96 22.73
C PHE A 80 9.31 3.44 22.55
N LEU A 81 10.60 3.74 22.34
CA LEU A 81 11.07 5.07 21.99
C LEU A 81 11.40 5.10 20.50
N ASP A 82 10.98 6.16 19.84
CA ASP A 82 11.34 6.36 18.44
C ASP A 82 12.84 6.71 18.30
N CYS A 83 13.38 6.55 17.09
CA CYS A 83 14.74 6.97 16.77
C CYS A 83 14.79 8.46 16.36
N GLY A 84 15.99 9.03 16.13
CA GLY A 84 16.12 10.37 15.55
C GLY A 84 15.98 10.43 14.02
N GLY A 85 15.56 9.35 13.37
CA GLY A 85 15.40 9.29 11.93
C GLY A 85 16.71 9.46 11.17
N PHE A 86 16.64 10.21 10.08
CA PHE A 86 17.75 10.40 9.14
C PHE A 86 18.97 11.13 9.72
N SER A 87 18.82 11.87 10.81
CA SER A 87 19.95 12.56 11.44
C SER A 87 20.85 11.61 12.23
N GLU A 88 20.38 10.40 12.52
CA GLU A 88 21.08 9.45 13.39
C GLU A 88 21.44 8.14 12.71
N HIS A 89 20.80 7.80 11.59
CA HIS A 89 20.95 6.51 10.93
C HIS A 89 20.99 6.69 9.41
N SER A 90 21.84 5.89 8.76
CA SER A 90 21.95 5.84 7.31
C SER A 90 20.77 5.11 6.66
N LEU A 91 20.75 5.09 5.34
CA LEU A 91 20.03 4.05 4.58
C LEU A 91 20.73 2.69 4.77
N PRO A 92 20.12 1.57 4.33
CA PRO A 92 20.79 0.29 4.33
C PRO A 92 22.16 0.33 3.65
N ILE A 93 23.13 -0.39 4.18
CA ILE A 93 24.48 -0.42 3.60
C ILE A 93 24.65 -1.70 2.79
N LYS A 94 24.98 -1.55 1.51
CA LYS A 94 25.29 -2.66 0.59
C LYS A 94 26.56 -2.29 -0.17
N ASN A 95 27.55 -3.17 -0.17
CA ASN A 95 28.88 -2.92 -0.73
C ASN A 95 29.48 -1.58 -0.24
N GLU A 96 29.46 -1.37 1.08
CA GLU A 96 30.04 -0.18 1.75
C GLU A 96 29.38 1.17 1.42
N ALA A 97 28.25 1.16 0.71
CA ALA A 97 27.51 2.38 0.38
C ALA A 97 26.04 2.30 0.77
N GLU A 98 25.45 3.47 1.05
CA GLU A 98 24.01 3.60 1.23
C GLU A 98 23.23 3.17 -0.01
N PHE A 99 22.27 2.29 0.21
CA PHE A 99 21.58 1.53 -0.81
C PHE A 99 20.06 1.60 -0.65
N ILE A 100 19.40 1.75 -1.79
CA ILE A 100 17.97 1.52 -2.01
C ILE A 100 17.87 0.83 -3.36
N TYR A 101 16.93 -0.10 -3.51
CA TYR A 101 16.72 -0.81 -4.76
C TYR A 101 16.36 0.19 -5.89
N PRO A 102 17.15 0.24 -6.99
CA PRO A 102 16.99 1.25 -8.04
C PRO A 102 15.58 1.28 -8.65
N CYS A 103 14.95 0.12 -8.83
CA CYS A 103 13.61 0.02 -9.42
C CYS A 103 12.55 0.83 -8.67
N LEU A 104 12.68 0.99 -7.34
CA LEU A 104 11.77 1.83 -6.56
C LEU A 104 11.92 3.30 -6.95
N ILE A 105 13.17 3.78 -7.10
CA ILE A 105 13.45 5.17 -7.50
C ILE A 105 13.01 5.42 -8.94
N GLU A 106 13.28 4.47 -9.84
CA GLU A 106 12.94 4.57 -11.25
C GLU A 106 11.42 4.64 -11.47
N VAL A 107 10.66 3.70 -10.88
CA VAL A 107 9.19 3.66 -11.01
C VAL A 107 8.57 4.95 -10.49
N LEU A 108 8.98 5.42 -9.30
CA LEU A 108 8.40 6.64 -8.72
C LEU A 108 8.75 7.89 -9.53
N ASN A 109 9.97 7.98 -10.09
CA ASN A 109 10.32 9.08 -10.97
C ASN A 109 9.58 9.04 -12.32
N ASP A 110 9.35 7.86 -12.89
CA ASP A 110 8.53 7.73 -14.10
C ASP A 110 7.09 8.21 -13.84
N LEU A 111 6.51 7.86 -12.70
CA LEU A 111 5.19 8.38 -12.28
C LEU A 111 5.18 9.93 -12.24
N GLN A 112 6.19 10.55 -11.62
CA GLN A 112 6.26 12.02 -11.58
C GLN A 112 6.44 12.63 -12.97
N THR A 113 7.32 12.05 -13.79
CA THR A 113 7.62 12.54 -15.14
C THR A 113 6.39 12.45 -16.04
N LYS A 114 5.66 11.33 -15.97
CA LYS A 114 4.51 11.05 -16.82
C LYS A 114 3.28 11.86 -16.46
N THR A 115 3.07 12.11 -15.18
CA THR A 115 1.85 12.78 -14.69
C THR A 115 2.05 14.27 -14.41
N GLY A 116 3.31 14.72 -14.30
CA GLY A 116 3.64 16.03 -13.76
C GLY A 116 3.22 16.21 -12.30
N LYS A 117 2.82 15.13 -11.61
CA LYS A 117 2.35 15.17 -10.23
C LYS A 117 3.41 14.67 -9.27
N ARG A 118 3.40 15.23 -8.07
CA ARG A 118 4.30 14.85 -6.99
C ARG A 118 3.93 13.49 -6.42
N VAL A 119 4.92 12.60 -6.31
CA VAL A 119 4.81 11.40 -5.50
C VAL A 119 5.13 11.77 -4.05
N VAL A 120 4.23 11.43 -3.13
CA VAL A 120 4.42 11.63 -1.69
C VAL A 120 4.75 10.28 -1.06
N ILE A 121 6.04 10.04 -0.81
CA ILE A 121 6.50 8.86 -0.06
C ILE A 121 6.08 9.05 1.39
N THR A 122 5.24 8.15 1.91
CA THR A 122 4.85 8.12 3.32
C THR A 122 5.87 7.35 4.14
N THR A 123 6.34 6.21 3.63
CA THR A 123 7.36 5.38 4.29
C THR A 123 8.36 4.84 3.27
N GLY A 124 9.66 5.06 3.53
CA GLY A 124 10.77 4.45 2.80
C GLY A 124 11.46 3.36 3.63
N HIS A 125 12.75 3.48 3.87
CA HIS A 125 13.47 2.68 4.86
C HIS A 125 12.99 2.99 6.28
N ARG A 126 12.86 1.95 7.10
CA ARG A 126 12.72 2.06 8.56
C ARG A 126 13.94 1.41 9.21
N CYS A 127 14.56 2.07 10.19
CA CYS A 127 15.50 1.37 11.06
C CYS A 127 14.72 0.45 12.03
N ILE A 128 15.41 -0.52 12.63
CA ILE A 128 14.76 -1.49 13.54
C ILE A 128 14.02 -0.78 14.68
N GLN A 129 14.65 0.22 15.32
CA GLN A 129 14.04 0.95 16.43
C GLN A 129 12.76 1.66 16.01
N HIS A 130 12.79 2.43 14.91
CA HIS A 130 11.61 3.12 14.40
C HIS A 130 10.52 2.14 13.94
N HIS A 131 10.91 1.01 13.37
CA HIS A 131 9.97 -0.03 12.95
C HIS A 131 9.22 -0.64 14.14
N LEU A 132 9.93 -0.93 15.25
CA LEU A 132 9.33 -1.41 16.50
C LEU A 132 8.50 -0.33 17.19
N TYR A 133 8.84 0.95 17.02
CA TYR A 133 8.06 2.07 17.50
C TYR A 133 6.74 2.23 16.72
N ALA A 134 6.82 2.25 15.38
CA ALA A 134 5.70 2.53 14.50
C ALA A 134 4.68 1.38 14.42
N ARG A 135 5.10 0.13 14.63
CA ARG A 135 4.23 -1.06 14.48
C ARG A 135 4.14 -1.89 15.76
N THR A 136 3.06 -2.66 15.94
CA THR A 136 3.04 -3.65 17.03
C THR A 136 3.96 -4.85 16.71
N PRO A 137 4.48 -5.56 17.72
CA PRO A 137 5.33 -6.74 17.52
C PRO A 137 4.69 -7.83 16.65
N GLU A 138 3.36 -7.93 16.67
CA GLU A 138 2.56 -8.87 15.88
C GLU A 138 2.51 -8.46 14.40
N GLN A 139 2.63 -7.17 14.11
CA GLN A 139 2.41 -6.60 12.77
C GLN A 139 3.62 -6.63 11.84
N GLY A 140 4.82 -7.05 12.28
CA GLY A 140 5.88 -7.24 11.30
C GLY A 140 7.27 -7.50 11.82
N ARG A 141 7.62 -8.77 12.03
CA ARG A 141 9.02 -9.18 12.19
C ARG A 141 9.80 -9.23 10.87
N ALA A 142 9.13 -9.12 9.71
CA ALA A 142 9.77 -9.28 8.41
C ALA A 142 9.23 -8.26 7.37
N SER A 143 9.51 -6.97 7.58
CA SER A 143 9.20 -5.93 6.58
C SER A 143 10.41 -5.63 5.72
N LYS A 144 10.19 -5.43 4.42
CA LYS A 144 11.25 -5.06 3.48
C LYS A 144 11.64 -3.58 3.57
N HIS A 145 10.86 -2.76 4.28
CA HIS A 145 11.29 -1.41 4.68
C HIS A 145 12.61 -1.45 5.47
N LEU A 146 12.85 -2.50 6.28
CA LEU A 146 14.08 -2.67 7.06
C LEU A 146 15.34 -2.86 6.21
N ILE A 147 15.18 -3.34 4.97
CA ILE A 147 16.28 -3.57 4.02
C ILE A 147 16.21 -2.65 2.79
N GLY A 148 15.35 -1.62 2.82
CA GLY A 148 15.21 -0.66 1.71
C GLY A 148 14.50 -1.20 0.47
N GLY A 149 13.89 -2.39 0.56
CA GLY A 149 13.20 -3.08 -0.53
C GLY A 149 11.69 -2.84 -0.57
N GLU A 150 11.21 -1.78 0.06
CA GLU A 150 9.79 -1.44 0.15
C GLU A 150 9.59 0.07 0.26
N VAL A 151 8.51 0.56 -0.36
CA VAL A 151 8.08 1.96 -0.27
C VAL A 151 6.56 2.04 -0.20
N ALA A 152 6.06 2.91 0.66
CA ALA A 152 4.66 3.30 0.72
C ALA A 152 4.52 4.76 0.27
N PHE A 153 3.54 5.04 -0.59
CA PHE A 153 3.34 6.37 -1.17
C PHE A 153 1.93 6.57 -1.72
N TYR A 154 1.59 7.81 -2.01
CA TYR A 154 0.47 8.16 -2.88
C TYR A 154 0.91 9.21 -3.92
N LEU A 155 0.14 9.35 -4.99
CA LEU A 155 0.40 10.33 -6.04
C LEU A 155 -0.58 11.51 -5.89
N SER A 156 -0.06 12.73 -5.81
CA SER A 156 -0.86 13.94 -5.65
C SER A 156 -1.83 14.14 -6.83
N GLY A 157 -3.10 14.41 -6.56
CA GLY A 157 -4.17 14.48 -7.56
C GLY A 157 -4.71 13.12 -8.04
N PHE A 158 -4.19 12.01 -7.50
CA PHE A 158 -4.63 10.64 -7.75
C PHE A 158 -5.02 9.92 -6.44
N GLU A 159 -5.24 10.67 -5.36
CA GLU A 159 -5.52 10.14 -4.01
C GLU A 159 -6.70 9.16 -4.02
N GLN A 160 -7.74 9.45 -4.80
CA GLN A 160 -8.95 8.62 -4.90
C GLN A 160 -8.94 7.65 -6.10
N LYS A 161 -7.80 7.50 -6.78
CA LYS A 161 -7.66 6.63 -7.97
C LYS A 161 -6.39 5.78 -7.90
N PRO A 162 -6.16 5.01 -6.81
CA PRO A 162 -4.93 4.25 -6.65
C PRO A 162 -4.73 3.18 -7.74
N GLU A 163 -5.80 2.63 -8.32
CA GLU A 163 -5.75 1.67 -9.42
C GLU A 163 -5.18 2.31 -10.70
N ALA A 164 -5.49 3.58 -10.96
CA ALA A 164 -4.90 4.31 -12.09
C ALA A 164 -3.38 4.45 -11.91
N VAL A 165 -2.90 4.57 -10.68
CA VAL A 165 -1.46 4.57 -10.38
C VAL A 165 -0.85 3.20 -10.65
N VAL A 166 -1.54 2.10 -10.35
CA VAL A 166 -1.08 0.74 -10.70
C VAL A 166 -0.93 0.58 -12.22
N GLU A 167 -1.90 1.05 -13.00
CA GLU A 167 -1.80 0.99 -14.47
C GLU A 167 -0.63 1.82 -15.00
N LEU A 168 -0.36 3.01 -14.43
CA LEU A 168 0.83 3.78 -14.79
C LEU A 168 2.13 3.02 -14.50
N ILE A 169 2.20 2.27 -13.39
CA ILE A 169 3.35 1.40 -13.07
C ILE A 169 3.45 0.25 -14.08
N ARG A 170 2.34 -0.37 -14.48
CA ARG A 170 2.33 -1.42 -15.50
C ARG A 170 2.86 -0.90 -16.84
N GLU A 171 2.43 0.29 -17.24
CA GLU A 171 2.89 0.96 -18.46
C GLU A 171 4.40 1.28 -18.41
N TYR A 172 4.93 1.67 -17.23
CA TYR A 172 6.38 1.81 -17.04
C TYR A 172 7.12 0.51 -17.41
N TYR A 173 6.68 -0.63 -16.88
CA TYR A 173 7.31 -1.92 -17.15
C TYR A 173 7.20 -2.34 -18.62
N GLN A 174 6.04 -2.12 -19.25
CA GLN A 174 5.84 -2.40 -20.68
C GLN A 174 6.80 -1.59 -21.55
N LYS A 175 6.94 -0.29 -21.28
CA LYS A 175 7.82 0.61 -22.04
C LYS A 175 9.31 0.34 -21.77
N ARG A 176 9.68 0.10 -20.52
CA ARG A 176 11.08 -0.05 -20.10
C ARG A 176 11.67 -1.40 -20.50
N PHE A 177 10.83 -2.44 -20.58
CA PHE A 177 11.25 -3.82 -20.83
C PHE A 177 10.43 -4.50 -21.95
N PRO A 178 10.44 -3.94 -23.18
CA PRO A 178 9.60 -4.43 -24.28
C PRO A 178 9.91 -5.87 -24.71
N ASN A 179 11.10 -6.38 -24.39
CA ASN A 179 11.59 -7.70 -24.78
C ASN A 179 11.85 -8.64 -23.59
N GLN A 180 11.27 -8.36 -22.41
CA GLN A 180 11.39 -9.22 -21.22
C GLN A 180 9.99 -9.64 -20.75
N PRO A 181 9.46 -10.77 -21.25
CA PRO A 181 8.09 -11.22 -20.96
C PRO A 181 7.78 -11.33 -19.46
N GLU A 182 8.76 -11.73 -18.64
CA GLU A 182 8.64 -11.86 -17.20
C GLU A 182 8.40 -10.51 -16.49
N MET A 183 8.91 -9.41 -17.05
CA MET A 183 8.69 -8.06 -16.53
C MET A 183 7.31 -7.51 -16.95
N GLN A 184 6.77 -7.99 -18.07
CA GLN A 184 5.47 -7.58 -18.59
C GLN A 184 4.31 -8.41 -18.06
N LYS A 185 4.57 -9.65 -17.64
CA LYS A 185 3.54 -10.54 -17.11
C LYS A 185 3.12 -10.09 -15.71
N TRP A 186 1.88 -9.61 -15.61
CA TRP A 186 1.26 -9.23 -14.34
C TRP A 186 0.21 -10.23 -13.92
N GLU A 187 0.28 -10.65 -12.66
CA GLU A 187 -0.65 -11.59 -12.05
C GLU A 187 -1.29 -10.99 -10.79
N ARG A 188 -2.46 -11.52 -10.43
CA ARG A 188 -3.12 -11.22 -9.16
C ARG A 188 -2.62 -12.20 -8.11
N TYR A 189 -2.34 -11.70 -6.92
CA TYR A 189 -1.98 -12.55 -5.79
C TYR A 189 -3.25 -13.00 -5.08
N GLU A 190 -3.62 -14.26 -5.27
CA GLU A 190 -4.93 -14.81 -4.84
C GLU A 190 -4.91 -15.39 -3.42
N LYS A 191 -3.74 -15.51 -2.79
CA LYS A 191 -3.64 -16.00 -1.41
C LYS A 191 -4.15 -14.96 -0.42
N SER A 192 -4.77 -15.43 0.66
CA SER A 192 -5.36 -14.60 1.72
C SER A 192 -4.39 -14.21 2.84
N ASP A 193 -3.09 -14.42 2.66
CA ASP A 193 -2.01 -14.09 3.61
C ASP A 193 -1.49 -12.65 3.45
N THR A 194 -2.38 -11.72 3.08
CA THR A 194 -2.06 -10.29 2.94
C THR A 194 -2.92 -9.44 3.86
N ASP A 195 -2.42 -8.25 4.17
CA ASP A 195 -3.02 -7.24 5.06
C ASP A 195 -3.90 -6.22 4.31
N VAL A 196 -4.37 -6.57 3.11
CA VAL A 196 -5.20 -5.72 2.25
C VAL A 196 -6.42 -6.49 1.75
N SER A 197 -7.58 -5.82 1.66
CA SER A 197 -8.79 -6.44 1.11
C SER A 197 -8.77 -6.57 -0.41
N MET A 198 -7.96 -5.77 -1.10
CA MET A 198 -7.78 -5.86 -2.54
C MET A 198 -6.60 -6.78 -2.85
N GLN A 199 -6.84 -7.81 -3.68
CA GLN A 199 -5.77 -8.70 -4.13
C GLN A 199 -4.61 -7.87 -4.72
N PRO A 200 -3.36 -8.12 -4.30
CA PRO A 200 -2.22 -7.42 -4.86
C PRO A 200 -1.93 -7.78 -6.32
N TRP A 201 -1.17 -6.93 -7.00
CA TRP A 201 -0.58 -7.23 -8.31
C TRP A 201 0.89 -7.55 -8.17
N TYR A 202 1.43 -8.37 -9.05
CA TYR A 202 2.88 -8.54 -9.14
C TYR A 202 3.35 -8.90 -10.55
N ASN A 203 4.59 -8.56 -10.84
CA ASN A 203 5.36 -9.12 -11.95
C ASN A 203 6.65 -9.75 -11.40
N HIS A 204 7.62 -10.08 -12.25
CA HIS A 204 8.88 -10.66 -11.79
C HIS A 204 9.64 -9.79 -10.77
N GLU A 205 9.62 -8.46 -10.93
CA GLU A 205 10.43 -7.55 -10.11
C GLU A 205 9.72 -6.99 -8.87
N VAL A 206 8.43 -6.69 -8.95
CA VAL A 206 7.70 -5.97 -7.89
C VAL A 206 6.39 -6.62 -7.50
N PHE A 207 5.97 -6.34 -6.26
CA PHE A 207 4.68 -6.70 -5.69
C PHE A 207 3.99 -5.42 -5.20
N ILE A 208 2.79 -5.15 -5.68
CA ILE A 208 2.07 -3.89 -5.46
C ILE A 208 0.79 -4.17 -4.68
N LYS A 209 0.67 -3.53 -3.52
CA LYS A 209 -0.55 -3.52 -2.70
C LYS A 209 -1.21 -2.15 -2.77
N ILE A 210 -2.53 -2.12 -2.81
CA ILE A 210 -3.34 -0.92 -2.53
C ILE A 210 -3.94 -1.10 -1.14
N TYR A 211 -3.73 -0.11 -0.27
CA TYR A 211 -4.38 -0.02 1.03
C TYR A 211 -5.49 1.01 0.94
N LYS A 212 -6.71 0.61 1.31
CA LYS A 212 -7.87 1.49 1.44
C LYS A 212 -7.67 2.49 2.59
N PRO A 213 -8.52 3.54 2.71
CA PRO A 213 -8.38 4.61 3.70
C PRO A 213 -8.11 4.16 5.14
N HIS A 214 -8.62 3.01 5.56
CA HIS A 214 -8.49 2.51 6.94
C HIS A 214 -7.58 1.28 7.07
N GLU A 215 -6.96 0.82 5.99
CA GLU A 215 -6.09 -0.36 5.99
C GLU A 215 -4.63 0.02 6.25
N GLY A 216 -3.91 -0.85 6.98
CA GLY A 216 -2.45 -0.77 7.13
C GLY A 216 -1.91 0.50 7.79
N ARG A 217 -2.76 1.24 8.52
CA ARG A 217 -2.36 2.47 9.22
C ARG A 217 -1.43 2.21 10.38
N ASP A 218 -0.40 3.02 10.47
CA ASP A 218 0.59 3.10 11.51
C ASP A 218 1.04 4.56 11.69
N LEU A 219 2.08 4.79 12.50
CA LEU A 219 2.51 6.14 12.84
C LEU A 219 3.13 6.92 11.67
N ASP A 220 3.49 6.26 10.55
CA ASP A 220 4.13 6.94 9.41
C ASP A 220 3.14 7.30 8.29
N ASN A 221 1.94 6.70 8.27
CA ASN A 221 1.00 6.83 7.16
C ASN A 221 -0.41 7.27 7.63
N GLN A 222 -0.47 8.24 8.54
CA GLN A 222 -1.69 8.82 9.11
C GLN A 222 -2.45 9.81 8.18
N HIS A 223 -2.47 9.56 6.87
CA HIS A 223 -3.24 10.36 5.92
C HIS A 223 -4.58 9.67 5.59
N PRO A 224 -5.64 10.41 5.21
CA PRO A 224 -6.98 9.82 5.04
C PRO A 224 -7.18 9.09 3.72
N PHE A 225 -6.25 9.23 2.77
CA PHE A 225 -6.39 8.71 1.41
C PHE A 225 -5.89 7.28 1.27
N PRO A 226 -6.38 6.47 0.32
CA PRO A 226 -5.70 5.26 -0.12
C PRO A 226 -4.21 5.50 -0.40
N TYR A 227 -3.39 4.45 -0.26
CA TYR A 227 -1.98 4.50 -0.66
C TYR A 227 -1.54 3.20 -1.30
N LEU A 228 -0.45 3.29 -2.04
CA LEU A 228 0.21 2.16 -2.66
C LEU A 228 1.44 1.77 -1.87
N ARG A 229 1.77 0.49 -1.94
CA ARG A 229 3.03 -0.05 -1.47
C ARG A 229 3.66 -0.92 -2.52
N ILE A 230 4.91 -0.65 -2.86
CA ILE A 230 5.71 -1.47 -3.77
C ILE A 230 6.75 -2.20 -2.93
N GLN A 231 6.79 -3.53 -3.07
CA GLN A 231 7.80 -4.40 -2.49
C GLN A 231 8.64 -5.01 -3.61
N VAL A 232 9.96 -4.92 -3.51
CA VAL A 232 10.88 -5.53 -4.48
C VAL A 232 10.90 -7.05 -4.27
N ARG A 233 10.76 -7.81 -5.35
CA ARG A 233 10.80 -9.27 -5.40
C ARG A 233 12.09 -9.80 -6.01
N TYR A 234 12.70 -9.07 -6.93
CA TYR A 234 13.90 -9.49 -7.65
C TYR A 234 14.87 -8.31 -7.82
N ASP A 235 16.14 -8.54 -7.53
CA ASP A 235 17.23 -7.60 -7.74
C ASP A 235 17.80 -7.87 -9.15
N ARG A 236 17.49 -7.01 -10.12
CA ARG A 236 17.89 -7.20 -11.52
C ARG A 236 19.41 -7.23 -11.70
N ASP A 237 20.12 -6.41 -10.93
CA ASP A 237 21.57 -6.26 -11.07
C ASP A 237 22.29 -7.50 -10.53
N ARG A 238 21.80 -8.04 -9.41
CA ARG A 238 22.37 -9.22 -8.75
C ARG A 238 21.73 -10.53 -9.19
N LYS A 239 20.68 -10.46 -9.99
CA LYS A 239 19.93 -11.60 -10.54
C LYS A 239 19.39 -12.55 -9.46
N GLU A 240 18.97 -12.00 -8.33
CA GLU A 240 18.53 -12.79 -7.16
C GLU A 240 17.18 -12.34 -6.62
N LYS A 241 16.46 -13.27 -5.97
CA LYS A 241 15.22 -12.96 -5.29
C LYS A 241 15.50 -12.12 -4.04
N VAL A 242 14.74 -11.03 -3.87
CA VAL A 242 14.78 -10.21 -2.66
C VAL A 242 13.87 -10.83 -1.61
N THR A 243 14.47 -11.31 -0.52
CA THR A 243 13.78 -11.79 0.68
C THR A 243 14.24 -11.00 1.88
N PHE A 244 13.36 -10.82 2.87
CA PHE A 244 13.79 -10.21 4.13
C PHE A 244 14.80 -11.11 4.83
N ASN A 245 15.84 -10.52 5.41
CA ASN A 245 16.78 -11.20 6.29
C ASN A 245 17.24 -10.27 7.42
N TRP A 246 17.32 -10.80 8.65
CA TRP A 246 17.68 -10.04 9.84
C TRP A 246 19.12 -9.53 9.82
N GLY A 247 20.06 -10.31 9.32
CA GLY A 247 21.46 -9.91 9.19
C GLY A 247 21.65 -8.69 8.28
N GLU A 248 20.84 -8.52 7.23
CA GLU A 248 20.82 -7.26 6.46
C GLU A 248 20.15 -6.13 7.22
N ALA A 249 19.04 -6.39 7.92
CA ALA A 249 18.33 -5.37 8.69
C ALA A 249 19.19 -4.79 9.84
N GLU A 250 19.99 -5.63 10.51
CA GLU A 250 20.84 -5.25 11.65
C GLU A 250 22.12 -4.52 11.23
N LYS A 251 22.67 -4.86 10.06
CA LYS A 251 23.85 -4.15 9.50
C LYS A 251 23.58 -2.69 9.15
N ASN A 252 22.31 -2.28 9.13
CA ASN A 252 21.88 -0.92 8.78
C ASN A 252 21.93 0.07 9.95
N ILE A 253 22.57 -0.30 11.07
CA ILE A 253 22.77 0.59 12.24
C ILE A 253 24.16 1.24 12.13
N TYR A 254 24.40 2.05 11.11
CA TYR A 254 25.51 3.02 11.17
C TYR A 254 24.99 4.29 11.84
N LYS A 255 25.48 4.54 13.06
CA LYS A 255 25.40 5.88 13.65
C LYS A 255 26.34 6.77 12.85
N HIS A 256 25.84 7.91 12.36
CA HIS A 256 26.73 8.99 11.98
C HIS A 256 27.53 9.37 13.23
N TYR A 257 28.79 8.97 13.28
CA TYR A 257 29.78 9.51 14.24
C TYR A 257 30.44 10.72 13.61
#